data_AF-A0A1Y3TC80-F1
#
_entry.id   AF-A0A1Y3TC80-F1
#
_cell.length_a   1.000
_cell.length_b   1.000
_cell.length_c   1.000
_cell.angle_alpha   90.00
_cell.angle_beta   90.00
_cell.angle_gamma   90.00
#
_symmetry.space_group_name_H-M   'P 1'
#
loop_
_entity.id
_entity.type
_entity.pdbx_description
1 polymer ?
#
loop_
_entity_poly.entity_id
_entity_poly.type
_entity_poly.pdbx_seq_one_letter_code
_entity_poly.pdbx_strand_id
1 'polypeptide(L)'
;MYPVSNAFLDAVKANTRKYYWTGRITTTAGTVYEFDQEDMVKGSGYITSQCCGSTEIELGTVYAAEMGISLFSEINRYTLEDAKVELFYHLQVAAGSYERIPMGIFEVSEANRKAKCLEIKAYDYMVRFEKAFTSLESIGNAYDFMVLCSTACEVTLAQDRTTIEAMPNGTENLSIYSDNDIETYRDVLFYVGQVLGGFFVINRAGELELRKYGNTPVLTVERKHRFTSSFSDFITRYTAVSSTNLRTQIAEYYALDPDDGLTMNLGVNPLLQFGLEETRRQLCENILNDLAVVNYVPFDSDTIGNPALDVLDYITGVMCAVADKKLSSAVGFKGICRKVLIFALVGIGHLLDTHIFGEAGVLRTRRHHKKRHNQ
;
A
#
# COMPACT_ATOMS: atom_id res chain seq x y z
N MET A 1 7.02 -11.21 -6.57
CA MET A 1 7.68 -12.03 -5.56
C MET A 1 9.15 -12.03 -5.87
N TYR A 2 10.00 -11.82 -4.88
CA TYR A 2 11.44 -11.87 -5.04
C TYR A 2 11.87 -13.28 -5.52
N PRO A 3 12.71 -13.39 -6.56
CA PRO A 3 13.17 -14.68 -7.05
C PRO A 3 13.97 -15.44 -5.98
N VAL A 4 13.53 -16.67 -5.67
CA VAL A 4 14.15 -17.56 -4.69
C VAL A 4 14.19 -18.99 -5.21
N SER A 5 15.02 -19.85 -4.62
CA SER A 5 15.11 -21.24 -5.04
C SER A 5 13.86 -22.05 -4.67
N ASN A 6 13.63 -23.17 -5.35
CA ASN A 6 12.60 -24.13 -4.96
C ASN A 6 12.83 -24.65 -3.53
N ALA A 7 14.09 -24.82 -3.11
CA ALA A 7 14.42 -25.25 -1.76
C ALA A 7 13.99 -24.22 -0.70
N PHE A 8 14.08 -22.92 -1.02
CA PHE A 8 13.52 -21.85 -0.18
C PHE A 8 12.00 -21.96 -0.09
N LEU A 9 11.32 -22.10 -1.24
CA LEU A 9 9.85 -22.21 -1.29
C LEU A 9 9.31 -23.41 -0.52
N ASP A 10 10.09 -24.50 -0.43
CA ASP A 10 9.75 -25.66 0.38
C ASP A 10 10.05 -25.43 1.87
N ALA A 11 11.25 -24.92 2.20
CA ALA A 11 11.67 -24.64 3.56
C ALA A 11 10.77 -23.61 4.26
N VAL A 12 10.30 -22.60 3.53
CA VAL A 12 9.42 -21.56 4.07
C VAL A 12 8.03 -22.12 4.41
N LYS A 13 7.61 -23.29 3.92
CA LYS A 13 6.32 -23.88 4.32
C LYS A 13 6.40 -24.68 5.63
N ALA A 14 7.60 -24.92 6.16
CA ALA A 14 7.78 -25.72 7.37
C ALA A 14 7.23 -25.03 8.63
N ASN A 15 6.62 -25.81 9.53
CA ASN A 15 6.11 -25.34 10.83
C ASN A 15 7.22 -24.77 11.73
N THR A 16 8.43 -25.31 11.61
CA THR A 16 9.62 -24.86 12.33
C THR A 16 10.71 -24.53 11.32
N ARG A 17 11.14 -23.27 11.33
CA ARG A 17 12.16 -22.75 10.41
C ARG A 17 13.39 -22.33 11.21
N LYS A 18 14.58 -22.55 10.64
CA LYS A 18 15.79 -21.92 11.12
C LYS A 18 16.13 -20.77 10.19
N TYR A 19 16.17 -19.58 10.75
CA TYR A 19 16.50 -18.36 10.03
C TYR A 19 17.20 -17.38 10.95
N TYR A 20 17.88 -16.42 10.37
CA TYR A 20 18.48 -15.30 11.08
C TYR A 20 18.53 -14.07 10.18
N TRP A 21 18.71 -12.92 10.79
CA TRP A 21 18.86 -11.64 10.11
C TRP A 21 20.30 -11.14 10.24
N THR A 22 20.75 -10.42 9.21
CA THR A 22 21.96 -9.61 9.27
C THR A 22 21.66 -8.27 8.64
N GLY A 23 22.47 -7.27 8.94
CA GLY A 23 22.40 -6.01 8.23
C GLY A 23 23.68 -5.21 8.30
N ARG A 24 23.69 -4.16 7.49
CA ARG A 24 24.82 -3.26 7.29
C ARG A 24 24.35 -1.83 7.38
N ILE A 25 25.02 -1.00 8.17
CA ILE A 25 24.82 0.44 8.25
C ILE A 25 26.07 1.12 7.68
N THR A 26 25.90 1.91 6.63
CA THR A 26 26.97 2.71 6.02
C THR A 26 26.65 4.18 6.22
N THR A 27 27.45 4.85 7.06
CA THR A 27 27.33 6.30 7.31
C THR A 27 27.67 7.11 6.06
N THR A 28 27.23 8.37 6.02
CA THR A 28 27.59 9.33 4.95
C THR A 28 29.10 9.57 4.84
N ALA A 29 29.85 9.40 5.94
CA ALA A 29 31.31 9.44 5.97
C ALA A 29 32.00 8.15 5.48
N GLY A 30 31.23 7.13 5.07
CA GLY A 30 31.74 5.86 4.55
C GLY A 30 32.12 4.83 5.63
N THR A 31 31.92 5.12 6.91
CA THR A 31 32.10 4.11 7.98
C THR A 31 31.01 3.06 7.90
N VAL A 32 31.40 1.78 7.98
CA VAL A 32 30.51 0.62 7.87
C VAL A 32 30.40 -0.09 9.22
N TYR A 33 29.17 -0.38 9.64
CA TYR A 33 28.84 -1.20 10.80
C TYR A 33 27.99 -2.39 10.35
N GLU A 34 28.53 -3.60 10.50
CA GLU A 34 27.79 -4.84 10.30
C GLU A 34 27.13 -5.24 11.62
N PHE A 35 25.96 -5.87 11.54
CA PHE A 35 25.28 -6.45 12.69
C PHE A 35 24.61 -7.78 12.33
N ASP A 36 24.53 -8.68 13.30
CA ASP A 36 23.87 -9.96 13.16
C ASP A 36 22.65 -10.10 14.09
N GLN A 37 22.11 -11.30 14.16
CA GLN A 37 20.92 -11.62 14.95
C GLN A 37 21.12 -11.43 16.47
N GLU A 38 22.34 -11.57 16.99
CA GLU A 38 22.68 -11.42 18.41
C GLU A 38 22.76 -9.95 18.81
N ASP A 39 23.11 -9.07 17.87
CA ASP A 39 23.09 -7.62 18.06
C ASP A 39 21.66 -7.06 18.09
N MET A 40 20.65 -7.82 17.63
CA MET A 40 19.27 -7.35 17.53
C MET A 40 18.47 -7.60 18.80
N VAL A 41 17.77 -6.57 19.29
CA VAL A 41 16.76 -6.75 20.34
C VAL A 41 15.62 -7.59 19.79
N LYS A 42 15.39 -8.76 20.40
CA LYS A 42 14.39 -9.73 19.96
C LYS A 42 13.00 -9.08 19.83
N GLY A 43 12.40 -9.20 18.65
CA GLY A 43 11.05 -8.70 18.36
C GLY A 43 10.95 -7.19 18.11
N SER A 44 12.08 -6.46 18.06
CA SER A 44 12.09 -5.02 17.77
C SER A 44 12.02 -4.69 16.28
N GLY A 45 12.44 -5.63 15.42
CA GLY A 45 12.56 -5.42 13.98
C GLY A 45 11.23 -5.49 13.25
N TYR A 46 10.98 -4.54 12.35
CA TYR A 46 9.85 -4.57 11.41
C TYR A 46 10.21 -3.89 10.09
N ILE A 47 9.48 -4.25 9.04
CA ILE A 47 9.41 -3.55 7.76
C ILE A 47 7.94 -3.44 7.41
N THR A 48 7.47 -2.24 7.08
CA THR A 48 6.10 -1.98 6.65
C THR A 48 6.11 -1.30 5.29
N SER A 49 5.30 -1.80 4.37
CA SER A 49 5.17 -1.30 3.01
C SER A 49 3.72 -1.38 2.59
N GLN A 50 3.27 -0.44 1.76
CA GLN A 50 1.88 -0.35 1.31
C GLN A 50 1.81 0.22 -0.10
N CYS A 51 0.73 -0.08 -0.83
CA CYS A 51 0.45 0.43 -2.18
C CYS A 51 -0.92 1.09 -2.32
N CYS A 52 -1.72 1.06 -1.27
CA CYS A 52 -3.02 1.70 -1.19
C CYS A 52 -3.39 1.85 0.29
N GLY A 53 -4.38 2.70 0.55
CA GLY A 53 -5.04 2.76 1.85
C GLY A 53 -5.69 1.43 2.28
N SER A 54 -6.29 1.43 3.47
CA SER A 54 -6.93 0.24 4.04
C SER A 54 -8.34 -0.04 3.51
N THR A 55 -8.91 0.87 2.71
CA THR A 55 -10.32 0.84 2.32
C THR A 55 -10.52 0.38 0.88
N GLU A 56 -9.69 0.85 -0.04
CA GLU A 56 -9.84 0.59 -1.47
C GLU A 56 -8.51 0.66 -2.21
N ILE A 57 -8.49 0.10 -3.42
CA ILE A 57 -7.36 0.23 -4.34
C ILE A 57 -7.23 1.71 -4.74
N GLU A 58 -5.99 2.16 -4.87
CA GLU A 58 -5.64 3.50 -5.31
C GLU A 58 -4.66 3.41 -6.47
N LEU A 59 -4.71 4.38 -7.38
CA LEU A 59 -3.74 4.53 -8.47
C LEU A 59 -2.84 5.74 -8.23
N GLY A 60 -1.60 5.63 -8.68
CA GLY A 60 -0.58 6.66 -8.55
C GLY A 60 0.08 6.73 -7.19
N THR A 61 -0.29 5.93 -6.19
CA THR A 61 0.27 6.08 -4.84
C THR A 61 1.80 6.02 -4.81
N VAL A 62 2.40 6.81 -3.93
CA VAL A 62 3.86 6.93 -3.82
C VAL A 62 4.25 6.83 -2.34
N TYR A 63 4.07 5.65 -1.77
CA TYR A 63 4.34 5.38 -0.34
C TYR A 63 5.78 4.97 -0.11
N ALA A 64 6.39 5.51 0.95
CA ALA A 64 7.68 5.04 1.44
C ALA A 64 7.50 3.79 2.31
N ALA A 65 8.34 2.78 2.10
CA ALA A 65 8.49 1.70 3.07
C ALA A 65 9.25 2.21 4.30
N GLU A 66 8.81 1.78 5.47
CA GLU A 66 9.47 2.07 6.76
C GLU A 66 10.10 0.79 7.30
N MET A 67 11.29 0.90 7.88
CA MET A 67 11.85 -0.13 8.75
C MET A 67 12.16 0.47 10.13
N GLY A 68 12.07 -0.39 11.14
CA GLY A 68 12.52 -0.08 12.49
C GLY A 68 13.26 -1.25 13.09
N ILE A 69 14.30 -0.98 13.87
CA ILE A 69 15.10 -2.00 14.53
C ILE A 69 15.75 -1.43 15.79
N SER A 70 15.92 -2.25 16.83
CA SER A 70 16.74 -1.89 17.98
C SER A 70 17.97 -2.79 18.07
N LEU A 71 19.14 -2.19 18.21
CA LEU A 71 20.45 -2.86 18.26
C LEU A 71 21.12 -2.68 19.63
N PHE A 72 21.79 -3.72 20.13
CA PHE A 72 22.72 -3.65 21.25
C PHE A 72 24.06 -3.08 20.77
N SER A 73 24.09 -1.78 20.51
CA SER A 73 25.21 -1.14 19.84
C SER A 73 25.59 0.19 20.46
N GLU A 74 26.90 0.45 20.56
CA GLU A 74 27.48 1.71 21.03
C GLU A 74 27.80 2.70 19.90
N ILE A 75 27.36 2.42 18.66
CA ILE A 75 27.55 3.33 17.51
C ILE A 75 27.05 4.73 17.87
N ASN A 76 27.84 5.76 17.58
CA ASN A 76 27.44 7.14 17.84
C ASN A 76 26.20 7.50 17.00
N ARG A 77 25.04 7.65 17.65
CA ARG A 77 23.78 7.96 16.96
C ARG A 77 23.81 9.23 16.11
N TYR A 78 24.66 10.20 16.45
CA TYR A 78 24.77 11.46 15.70
C TYR A 78 25.52 11.30 14.37
N THR A 79 26.10 10.14 14.09
CA THR A 79 26.73 9.83 12.79
C THR A 79 25.80 9.04 11.87
N LEU A 80 24.55 8.82 12.29
CA LEU A 80 23.62 7.94 11.60
C LEU A 80 22.56 8.66 10.78
N GLU A 81 22.42 9.97 10.89
CA GLU A 81 21.56 10.75 9.98
C GLU A 81 21.99 10.48 8.53
N ASP A 82 20.99 10.17 7.68
CA ASP A 82 21.14 9.79 6.27
C ASP A 82 22.03 8.55 6.01
N ALA A 83 22.34 7.78 7.06
CA ALA A 83 23.09 6.54 6.89
C ALA A 83 22.25 5.50 6.14
N LYS A 84 22.90 4.74 5.26
CA LYS A 84 22.26 3.67 4.51
C LYS A 84 22.21 2.39 5.33
N VAL A 85 21.02 1.80 5.48
CA VAL A 85 20.78 0.51 6.11
C VAL A 85 20.41 -0.53 5.05
N GLU A 86 21.08 -1.66 5.06
CA GLU A 86 20.78 -2.81 4.22
C GLU A 86 20.41 -4.00 5.13
N LEU A 87 19.28 -4.64 4.87
CA LEU A 87 18.81 -5.80 5.64
C LEU A 87 18.80 -7.07 4.80
N PHE A 88 19.15 -8.19 5.43
CA PHE A 88 19.17 -9.50 4.80
C PHE A 88 18.51 -10.55 5.69
N TYR A 89 17.65 -11.36 5.07
CA TYR A 89 17.03 -12.51 5.69
C TYR A 89 17.70 -13.79 5.19
N HIS A 90 18.03 -14.71 6.10
CA HIS A 90 18.70 -15.96 5.77
C HIS A 90 17.82 -17.13 6.19
N LEU A 91 17.37 -17.94 5.24
CA LEU A 91 16.56 -19.14 5.51
C LEU A 91 17.40 -20.40 5.33
N GLN A 92 17.36 -21.31 6.30
CA GLN A 92 17.98 -22.60 6.13
C GLN A 92 17.23 -23.45 5.10
N VAL A 93 17.89 -23.78 3.99
CA VAL A 93 17.33 -24.60 2.89
C VAL A 93 17.80 -26.05 2.93
N ALA A 94 18.95 -26.31 3.55
CA ALA A 94 19.47 -27.64 3.86
C ALA A 94 20.30 -27.59 5.15
N ALA A 95 20.66 -28.74 5.73
CA ALA A 95 21.44 -28.79 6.97
C ALA A 95 22.73 -27.95 6.85
N GLY A 96 22.79 -26.83 7.59
CA GLY A 96 23.92 -25.89 7.58
C GLY A 96 23.98 -24.93 6.39
N SER A 97 23.11 -25.06 5.38
CA SER A 97 23.07 -24.20 4.20
C SER A 97 21.93 -23.19 4.27
N TYR A 98 22.24 -21.92 4.05
CA TYR A 98 21.29 -20.81 4.10
C TYR A 98 21.21 -20.10 2.76
N GLU A 99 19.98 -19.80 2.34
CA GLU A 99 19.70 -18.90 1.23
C GLU A 99 19.42 -17.50 1.78
N ARG A 100 20.15 -16.53 1.25
CA ARG A 100 20.09 -15.11 1.65
C ARG A 100 19.22 -14.35 0.65
N ILE A 101 18.29 -13.55 1.18
CA ILE A 101 17.50 -12.60 0.39
C ILE A 101 17.70 -11.17 0.93
N PRO A 102 17.83 -10.15 0.06
CA PRO A 102 17.76 -8.75 0.48
C PRO A 102 16.33 -8.42 0.91
N MET A 103 16.22 -7.54 1.89
CA MET A 103 14.93 -7.08 2.45
C MET A 103 14.71 -5.58 2.27
N GLY A 104 15.59 -4.91 1.51
CA GLY A 104 15.48 -3.50 1.17
C GLY A 104 16.72 -2.70 1.55
N ILE A 105 16.76 -1.49 1.01
CA ILE A 105 17.72 -0.44 1.33
C ILE A 105 16.93 0.72 1.91
N PHE A 106 17.38 1.23 3.05
CA PHE A 106 16.71 2.29 3.79
C PHE A 106 17.71 3.36 4.20
N GLU A 107 17.23 4.58 4.40
CA GLU A 107 17.97 5.75 4.85
C GLU A 107 17.48 6.13 6.25
N VAL A 108 18.42 6.21 7.20
CA VAL A 108 18.09 6.48 8.60
C VAL A 108 17.54 7.88 8.76
N SER A 109 16.32 7.95 9.30
CA SER A 109 15.66 9.20 9.65
C SER A 109 15.73 9.48 11.15
N GLU A 110 15.65 8.44 11.99
CA GLU A 110 15.75 8.59 13.45
C GLU A 110 16.75 7.58 14.04
N ALA A 111 17.63 8.07 14.92
CA ALA A 111 18.51 7.23 15.74
C ALA A 111 18.43 7.63 17.22
N ASN A 112 17.75 6.82 18.02
CA ASN A 112 17.47 7.09 19.42
C ASN A 112 18.27 6.17 20.36
N ARG A 113 18.73 6.71 21.49
CA ARG A 113 19.44 5.94 22.51
C ARG A 113 18.50 5.69 23.68
N LYS A 114 18.25 4.42 24.00
CA LYS A 114 17.55 4.00 25.23
C LYS A 114 18.38 2.98 25.99
N ALA A 115 18.93 3.38 27.13
CA ALA A 115 19.88 2.57 27.90
C ALA A 115 21.03 2.04 27.01
N LYS A 116 21.14 0.73 26.82
CA LYS A 116 22.15 0.07 25.98
C LYS A 116 21.69 -0.23 24.54
N CYS A 117 20.50 0.25 24.16
CA CYS A 117 19.92 -0.01 22.85
C CYS A 117 19.99 1.25 21.98
N LEU A 118 20.33 1.04 20.71
CA LEU A 118 20.21 1.99 19.61
C LEU A 118 18.94 1.65 18.84
N GLU A 119 17.91 2.47 18.93
CA GLU A 119 16.70 2.35 18.12
C GLU A 119 16.89 3.14 16.83
N ILE A 120 16.70 2.49 15.69
CA ILE A 120 16.83 3.08 14.36
C ILE A 120 15.46 2.99 13.69
N LYS A 121 15.02 4.09 13.09
CA LYS A 121 13.98 4.10 12.07
C LYS A 121 14.55 4.65 10.77
N ALA A 122 14.21 3.99 9.68
CA ALA A 122 14.69 4.36 8.36
C ALA A 122 13.57 4.17 7.33
N TYR A 123 13.63 4.92 6.25
CA TYR A 123 12.67 4.84 5.15
C TYR A 123 13.40 4.45 3.86
N ASP A 124 12.71 3.82 2.91
CA ASP A 124 13.29 3.62 1.58
C ASP A 124 13.54 4.98 0.88
N TYR A 125 14.19 4.94 -0.28
CA TYR A 125 14.50 6.17 -1.03
C TYR A 125 13.28 6.92 -1.57
N MET A 126 12.04 6.47 -1.31
CA MET A 126 10.85 7.22 -1.73
C MET A 126 10.76 8.57 -1.01
N VAL A 127 11.33 8.70 0.19
CA VAL A 127 11.38 9.98 0.92
C VAL A 127 12.17 11.06 0.20
N ARG A 128 13.10 10.70 -0.69
CA ARG A 128 13.88 11.67 -1.48
C ARG A 128 13.02 12.45 -2.48
N PHE A 129 11.85 11.93 -2.84
CA PHE A 129 10.92 12.57 -3.78
C PHE A 129 10.05 13.66 -3.13
N GLU A 130 10.15 13.89 -1.81
CA GLU A 130 9.54 15.04 -1.12
C GLU A 130 10.24 16.37 -1.44
N LYS A 131 11.28 16.34 -2.27
CA LYS A 131 11.97 17.52 -2.77
C LYS A 131 11.02 18.37 -3.62
N ALA A 132 11.10 19.69 -3.43
CA ALA A 132 10.30 20.66 -4.18
C ALA A 132 10.53 20.52 -5.70
N PHE A 133 9.45 20.50 -6.46
CA PHE A 133 9.47 20.42 -7.91
C PHE A 133 9.78 21.79 -8.51
N THR A 134 10.82 21.87 -9.34
CA THR A 134 11.29 23.14 -9.93
C THR A 134 11.14 23.23 -11.44
N SER A 135 10.72 22.14 -12.12
CA SER A 135 10.67 22.05 -13.58
C SER A 135 9.27 22.31 -14.13
N LEU A 136 8.75 23.51 -13.87
CA LEU A 136 7.34 23.90 -14.10
C LEU A 136 6.89 23.98 -15.57
N GLU A 137 7.80 23.84 -16.54
CA GLU A 137 7.48 23.80 -17.98
C GLU A 137 8.17 22.59 -18.64
N SER A 138 7.63 21.40 -18.36
CA SER A 138 8.21 20.13 -18.80
C SER A 138 7.28 19.40 -19.76
N ILE A 139 7.82 18.91 -20.88
CA ILE A 139 7.09 18.13 -21.89
C ILE A 139 7.87 16.83 -22.13
N GLY A 140 7.15 15.71 -22.19
CA GLY A 140 7.74 14.40 -22.46
C GLY A 140 6.74 13.28 -22.23
N ASN A 141 7.17 12.06 -22.47
CA ASN A 141 6.37 10.88 -22.12
C ASN A 141 6.58 10.46 -20.66
N ALA A 142 5.87 9.42 -20.22
CA ALA A 142 5.95 8.97 -18.83
C ALA A 142 7.39 8.62 -18.40
N TYR A 143 8.19 8.01 -19.29
CA TYR A 143 9.59 7.69 -18.98
C TYR A 143 10.46 8.95 -18.86
N ASP A 144 10.21 9.99 -19.65
CA ASP A 144 10.94 11.27 -19.53
C ASP A 144 10.69 11.90 -18.14
N PHE A 145 9.46 11.86 -17.64
CA PHE A 145 9.14 12.31 -16.28
C PHE A 145 9.78 11.42 -15.20
N MET A 146 9.84 10.10 -15.41
CA MET A 146 10.57 9.21 -14.51
C MET A 146 12.06 9.55 -14.44
N VAL A 147 12.70 9.82 -15.59
CA VAL A 147 14.11 10.24 -15.66
C VAL A 147 14.33 11.59 -14.96
N LEU A 148 13.41 12.55 -15.17
CA LEU A 148 13.44 13.84 -14.50
C LEU A 148 13.41 13.68 -12.97
N CYS A 149 12.46 12.90 -12.45
CA CYS A 149 12.33 12.65 -11.01
C CYS A 149 13.54 11.88 -10.45
N SER A 150 13.96 10.82 -11.15
CA SER A 150 15.12 9.98 -10.82
C SER A 150 16.41 10.80 -10.69
N THR A 151 16.66 11.69 -11.66
CA THR A 151 17.86 12.53 -11.67
C THR A 151 17.82 13.54 -10.53
N ALA A 152 16.67 14.19 -10.32
CA ALA A 152 16.54 15.22 -9.30
C ALA A 152 16.57 14.68 -7.86
N CYS A 153 16.14 13.44 -7.65
CA CYS A 153 16.02 12.79 -6.35
C CYS A 153 17.11 11.73 -6.09
N GLU A 154 18.03 11.52 -7.04
CA GLU A 154 19.17 10.60 -6.92
C GLU A 154 18.74 9.15 -6.64
N VAL A 155 17.74 8.67 -7.37
CA VAL A 155 17.22 7.28 -7.29
C VAL A 155 17.21 6.66 -8.67
N THR A 156 17.87 5.53 -8.86
CA THR A 156 17.96 4.84 -10.15
C THR A 156 16.61 4.23 -10.57
N LEU A 157 16.34 4.16 -11.87
CA LEU A 157 15.13 3.51 -12.40
C LEU A 157 15.34 2.01 -12.54
N ALA A 158 14.36 1.20 -12.12
CA ALA A 158 14.37 -0.25 -12.26
C ALA A 158 14.03 -0.71 -13.69
N GLN A 159 13.13 0.02 -14.36
CA GLN A 159 12.64 -0.30 -15.70
C GLN A 159 13.30 0.59 -16.75
N ASP A 160 13.54 0.04 -17.93
CA ASP A 160 14.06 0.79 -19.07
C ASP A 160 12.94 1.50 -19.86
N ARG A 161 13.34 2.36 -20.80
CA ARG A 161 12.41 3.12 -21.65
C ARG A 161 11.47 2.20 -22.42
N THR A 162 12.01 1.15 -23.01
CA THR A 162 11.25 0.19 -23.81
C THR A 162 10.12 -0.44 -23.00
N THR A 163 10.37 -0.76 -21.74
CA THR A 163 9.39 -1.36 -20.84
C THR A 163 8.24 -0.40 -20.53
N ILE A 164 8.54 0.87 -20.25
CA ILE A 164 7.52 1.88 -19.93
C ILE A 164 6.72 2.28 -21.19
N GLU A 165 7.40 2.48 -22.32
CA GLU A 165 6.74 2.84 -23.59
C GLU A 165 5.86 1.71 -24.16
N ALA A 166 6.10 0.46 -23.77
CA ALA A 166 5.23 -0.66 -24.13
C ALA A 166 3.89 -0.68 -23.36
N MET A 167 3.75 0.09 -22.28
CA MET A 167 2.52 0.17 -21.50
C MET A 167 1.48 1.06 -22.19
N PRO A 168 0.18 0.84 -21.95
CA PRO A 168 -0.84 1.81 -22.29
C PRO A 168 -0.47 3.20 -21.77
N ASN A 169 -0.63 4.23 -22.61
CA ASN A 169 -0.24 5.62 -22.37
C ASN A 169 1.27 5.88 -22.26
N GLY A 170 2.14 4.87 -22.40
CA GLY A 170 3.58 4.99 -22.17
C GLY A 170 4.31 5.91 -23.14
N THR A 171 3.86 5.98 -24.39
CA THR A 171 4.43 6.85 -25.44
C THR A 171 3.74 8.20 -25.55
N GLU A 172 2.67 8.43 -24.79
CA GLU A 172 1.86 9.65 -24.90
C GLU A 172 2.67 10.86 -24.44
N ASN A 173 2.61 11.94 -25.23
CA ASN A 173 3.34 13.16 -24.92
C ASN A 173 2.53 14.00 -23.93
N LEU A 174 2.98 14.04 -22.68
CA LEU A 174 2.33 14.74 -21.58
C LEU A 174 3.02 16.09 -21.34
N SER A 175 2.36 16.99 -20.61
CA SER A 175 2.89 18.32 -20.36
C SER A 175 2.53 18.83 -18.97
N ILE A 176 3.52 19.43 -18.30
CA ILE A 176 3.38 20.18 -17.06
C ILE A 176 3.56 21.67 -17.38
N TYR A 177 2.64 22.49 -16.91
CA TYR A 177 2.70 23.96 -17.00
C TYR A 177 2.73 24.57 -15.61
N SER A 178 3.13 25.84 -15.53
CA SER A 178 3.32 26.60 -14.29
C SER A 178 2.05 26.81 -13.46
N ASP A 179 0.87 26.72 -14.07
CA ASP A 179 -0.42 26.81 -13.39
C ASP A 179 -0.87 25.48 -12.74
N ASN A 180 -0.10 24.40 -12.90
CA ASN A 180 -0.41 23.11 -12.31
C ASN A 180 0.01 23.07 -10.83
N ASP A 181 -0.87 22.51 -9.98
CA ASP A 181 -0.64 22.33 -8.54
C ASP A 181 0.27 21.12 -8.28
N ILE A 182 1.57 21.28 -8.57
CA ILE A 182 2.61 20.27 -8.36
C ILE A 182 3.68 20.88 -7.44
N GLU A 183 3.77 20.38 -6.21
CA GLU A 183 4.68 20.91 -5.20
C GLU A 183 6.00 20.13 -5.14
N THR A 184 5.94 18.81 -5.33
CA THR A 184 7.06 17.88 -5.12
C THR A 184 7.25 16.93 -6.30
N TYR A 185 8.43 16.31 -6.40
CA TYR A 185 8.65 15.23 -7.38
C TYR A 185 7.77 14.01 -7.10
N ARG A 186 7.34 13.83 -5.85
CA ARG A 186 6.35 12.82 -5.46
C ARG A 186 5.00 13.05 -6.14
N ASP A 187 4.55 14.29 -6.26
CA ASP A 187 3.30 14.62 -6.98
C ASP A 187 3.41 14.26 -8.46
N VAL A 188 4.56 14.53 -9.08
CA VAL A 188 4.81 14.14 -10.48
C VAL A 188 4.72 12.62 -10.64
N LEU A 189 5.39 11.85 -9.78
CA LEU A 189 5.28 10.40 -9.79
C LEU A 189 3.85 9.93 -9.55
N PHE A 190 3.09 10.61 -8.69
CA PHE A 190 1.71 10.28 -8.45
C PHE A 190 0.87 10.39 -9.72
N TYR A 191 0.97 11.52 -10.42
CA TYR A 191 0.24 11.75 -11.66
C TYR A 191 0.69 10.82 -12.78
N VAL A 192 1.99 10.56 -12.92
CA VAL A 192 2.54 9.62 -13.91
C VAL A 192 2.06 8.19 -13.62
N GLY A 193 2.05 7.78 -12.35
CA GLY A 193 1.57 6.46 -11.94
C GLY A 193 0.10 6.25 -12.30
N GLN A 194 -0.74 7.27 -12.08
CA GLN A 194 -2.14 7.24 -12.53
C GLN A 194 -2.25 7.11 -14.04
N VAL A 195 -1.50 7.90 -14.82
CA VAL A 195 -1.52 7.86 -16.30
C VAL A 195 -1.19 6.47 -16.82
N LEU A 196 -0.24 5.78 -16.18
CA LEU A 196 0.17 4.42 -16.55
C LEU A 196 -0.69 3.30 -15.93
N GLY A 197 -1.73 3.64 -15.16
CA GLY A 197 -2.60 2.65 -14.51
C GLY A 197 -1.89 1.83 -13.42
N GLY A 198 -0.94 2.44 -12.70
CA GLY A 198 -0.13 1.78 -11.70
C GLY A 198 0.26 2.71 -10.54
N PHE A 199 1.32 2.34 -9.83
CA PHE A 199 1.88 3.10 -8.71
C PHE A 199 3.39 2.86 -8.60
N PHE A 200 4.09 3.74 -7.91
CA PHE A 200 5.54 3.65 -7.76
C PHE A 200 5.93 3.09 -6.39
N VAL A 201 6.98 2.28 -6.38
CA VAL A 201 7.64 1.75 -5.18
C VAL A 201 9.14 1.87 -5.31
N ILE A 202 9.86 1.80 -4.18
CA ILE A 202 11.28 1.48 -4.20
C ILE A 202 11.44 -0.02 -4.04
N ASN A 203 12.09 -0.66 -5.02
CA ASN A 203 12.33 -2.09 -4.99
C ASN A 203 13.43 -2.46 -3.98
N ARG A 204 13.67 -3.75 -3.76
CA ARG A 204 14.67 -4.22 -2.79
C ARG A 204 16.11 -3.81 -3.10
N ALA A 205 16.38 -3.38 -4.34
CA ALA A 205 17.67 -2.88 -4.79
C ALA A 205 17.82 -1.35 -4.61
N GLY A 206 16.79 -0.66 -4.12
CA GLY A 206 16.79 0.80 -3.96
C GLY A 206 16.44 1.55 -5.24
N GLU A 207 15.81 0.89 -6.21
CA GLU A 207 15.45 1.49 -7.51
C GLU A 207 13.96 1.85 -7.55
N LEU A 208 13.62 2.94 -8.23
CA LEU A 208 12.24 3.34 -8.50
C LEU A 208 11.62 2.40 -9.54
N GLU A 209 10.53 1.75 -9.16
CA GLU A 209 9.83 0.75 -9.96
C GLU A 209 8.34 1.11 -10.04
N LEU A 210 7.78 1.13 -11.25
CA LEU A 210 6.34 1.18 -11.47
C LEU A 210 5.76 -0.23 -11.43
N ARG A 211 4.76 -0.44 -10.58
CA ARG A 211 3.97 -1.68 -10.51
C ARG A 211 2.51 -1.43 -10.89
N LYS A 212 1.89 -2.46 -11.45
CA LYS A 212 0.47 -2.44 -11.84
C LYS A 212 -0.27 -3.56 -11.13
N TYR A 213 -1.50 -3.26 -10.72
CA TYR A 213 -2.39 -4.28 -10.18
C TYR A 213 -2.58 -5.39 -11.22
N GLY A 214 -2.53 -6.64 -10.76
CA GLY A 214 -2.60 -7.81 -11.64
C GLY A 214 -3.26 -8.99 -10.95
N ASN A 215 -3.51 -10.04 -11.73
CA ASN A 215 -4.23 -11.24 -11.29
C ASN A 215 -3.39 -12.53 -11.42
N THR A 216 -2.09 -12.41 -11.67
CA THR A 216 -1.17 -13.54 -11.82
C THR A 216 -0.68 -14.01 -10.45
N PRO A 217 -1.03 -15.22 -10.00
CA PRO A 217 -0.71 -15.67 -8.65
C PRO A 217 0.76 -16.08 -8.54
N VAL A 218 1.40 -15.67 -7.44
CA VAL A 218 2.80 -16.02 -7.15
C VAL A 218 2.94 -17.10 -6.08
N LEU A 219 1.91 -17.27 -5.24
CA LEU A 219 1.92 -18.22 -4.13
C LEU A 219 0.50 -18.64 -3.76
N THR A 220 0.34 -19.87 -3.27
CA THR A 220 -0.89 -20.32 -2.61
C THR A 220 -0.66 -20.45 -1.11
N VAL A 221 -1.47 -19.75 -0.31
CA VAL A 221 -1.48 -19.85 1.15
C VAL A 221 -2.56 -20.85 1.59
N GLU A 222 -2.14 -22.04 1.99
CA GLU A 222 -3.03 -23.09 2.49
C GLU A 222 -3.66 -22.73 3.85
N ARG A 223 -4.80 -23.36 4.18
CA ARG A 223 -5.49 -23.17 5.46
C ARG A 223 -4.60 -23.43 6.69
N LYS A 224 -3.72 -24.42 6.63
CA LYS A 224 -2.79 -24.76 7.73
C LYS A 224 -1.75 -23.67 8.00
N HIS A 225 -1.57 -22.75 7.05
CA HIS A 225 -0.63 -21.63 7.12
C HIS A 225 -1.30 -20.32 7.55
N ARG A 226 -2.59 -20.33 7.92
CA ARG A 226 -3.34 -19.14 8.34
C ARG A 226 -3.67 -19.22 9.82
N PHE A 227 -3.33 -18.17 10.55
CA PHE A 227 -3.61 -18.04 11.98
C PHE A 227 -4.95 -17.35 12.21
N THR A 228 -5.21 -16.26 11.49
CA THR A 228 -6.46 -15.49 11.52
C THR A 228 -6.85 -15.07 10.10
N SER A 229 -8.14 -14.90 9.83
CA SER A 229 -8.63 -14.27 8.60
C SER A 229 -9.99 -13.60 8.85
N SER A 230 -10.17 -12.40 8.31
CA SER A 230 -11.45 -11.70 8.18
C SER A 230 -11.67 -11.34 6.72
N PHE A 231 -12.90 -11.43 6.22
CA PHE A 231 -13.23 -11.16 4.83
C PHE A 231 -14.42 -10.21 4.77
N SER A 232 -14.39 -9.31 3.80
CA SER A 232 -15.56 -8.54 3.39
C SER A 232 -16.59 -9.46 2.73
N ASP A 233 -17.87 -9.11 2.87
CA ASP A 233 -18.97 -9.75 2.14
C ASP A 233 -19.08 -9.25 0.68
N PHE A 234 -18.32 -8.22 0.31
CA PHE A 234 -18.40 -7.55 -0.98
C PHE A 234 -17.19 -7.89 -1.86
N ILE A 235 -17.47 -8.24 -3.11
CA ILE A 235 -16.46 -8.30 -4.17
C ILE A 235 -16.33 -6.88 -4.73
N THR A 236 -15.12 -6.36 -4.67
CA THR A 236 -14.74 -5.08 -5.26
C THR A 236 -14.19 -5.30 -6.66
N ARG A 237 -14.77 -4.58 -7.62
CA ARG A 237 -14.27 -4.44 -8.99
C ARG A 237 -14.61 -3.05 -9.50
N TYR A 238 -13.84 -2.57 -10.46
CA TYR A 238 -14.07 -1.26 -11.06
C TYR A 238 -14.54 -1.43 -12.50
N THR A 239 -15.62 -0.75 -12.84
CA THR A 239 -16.18 -0.71 -14.20
C THR A 239 -16.15 0.69 -14.80
N ALA A 240 -15.75 1.70 -14.03
CA ALA A 240 -15.66 3.07 -14.49
C ALA A 240 -14.50 3.83 -13.86
N VAL A 241 -14.05 4.87 -14.56
CA VAL A 241 -13.17 5.91 -14.04
C VAL A 241 -13.83 7.27 -14.21
N SER A 242 -13.63 8.15 -13.23
CA SER A 242 -14.02 9.55 -13.29
C SER A 242 -12.76 10.42 -13.28
N SER A 243 -12.64 11.35 -14.23
CA SER A 243 -11.51 12.28 -14.33
C SER A 243 -12.01 13.71 -14.42
N THR A 244 -11.47 14.60 -13.60
CA THR A 244 -11.89 16.01 -13.60
C THR A 244 -11.10 16.80 -14.62
N ASN A 245 -11.81 17.43 -15.55
CA ASN A 245 -11.26 18.32 -16.54
C ASN A 245 -11.16 19.74 -15.96
N LEU A 246 -9.94 20.24 -15.77
CA LEU A 246 -9.66 21.51 -15.14
C LEU A 246 -10.18 22.70 -15.99
N ARG A 247 -10.24 22.56 -17.32
CA ARG A 247 -10.71 23.65 -18.20
C ARG A 247 -12.21 23.84 -18.12
N THR A 248 -12.96 22.74 -18.08
CA THR A 248 -14.43 22.77 -18.05
C THR A 248 -14.99 22.72 -16.64
N GLN A 249 -14.18 22.33 -15.65
CA GLN A 249 -14.58 22.05 -14.26
C GLN A 249 -15.65 20.95 -14.18
N ILE A 250 -15.58 19.98 -15.11
CA ILE A 250 -16.52 18.85 -15.20
C ILE A 250 -15.77 17.55 -14.87
N ALA A 251 -16.39 16.72 -14.03
CA ALA A 251 -15.99 15.33 -13.85
C ALA A 251 -16.53 14.50 -15.03
N GLU A 252 -15.64 14.05 -15.90
CA GLU A 252 -15.96 13.22 -17.06
C GLU A 252 -15.95 11.75 -16.64
N TYR A 253 -16.96 11.02 -17.11
CA TYR A 253 -17.24 9.64 -16.73
C TYR A 253 -16.98 8.70 -17.90
N TYR A 254 -16.15 7.68 -17.68
CA TYR A 254 -15.80 6.67 -18.67
C TYR A 254 -16.08 5.29 -18.06
N ALA A 255 -16.89 4.48 -18.72
CA ALA A 255 -17.35 3.20 -18.17
C ALA A 255 -17.33 2.08 -19.21
N LEU A 256 -17.15 0.86 -18.70
CA LEU A 256 -17.33 -0.38 -19.44
C LEU A 256 -18.81 -0.71 -19.61
N ASP A 257 -19.13 -1.62 -20.52
CA ASP A 257 -20.45 -2.23 -20.65
C ASP A 257 -20.37 -3.73 -20.28
N PRO A 258 -21.03 -4.19 -19.21
CA PRO A 258 -21.90 -3.44 -18.30
C PRO A 258 -21.14 -2.57 -17.28
N ASP A 259 -21.77 -1.48 -16.88
CA ASP A 259 -21.30 -0.60 -15.80
C ASP A 259 -21.99 -0.94 -14.47
N ASP A 260 -21.45 -1.95 -13.78
CA ASP A 260 -22.06 -2.57 -12.61
C ASP A 260 -21.06 -2.85 -11.48
N GLY A 261 -19.98 -2.06 -11.43
CA GLY A 261 -18.94 -2.05 -10.40
C GLY A 261 -18.75 -0.67 -9.78
N LEU A 262 -17.58 -0.45 -9.17
CA LEU A 262 -17.18 0.83 -8.60
C LEU A 262 -16.59 1.77 -9.66
N THR A 263 -16.64 3.06 -9.36
CA THR A 263 -15.97 4.11 -10.13
C THR A 263 -14.69 4.54 -9.41
N MET A 264 -13.54 4.46 -10.08
CA MET A 264 -12.28 5.02 -9.59
C MET A 264 -12.26 6.53 -9.85
N ASN A 265 -12.03 7.33 -8.81
CA ASN A 265 -11.90 8.77 -8.98
C ASN A 265 -10.44 9.17 -9.15
N LEU A 266 -10.08 9.63 -10.35
CA LEU A 266 -8.72 10.12 -10.66
C LEU A 266 -8.50 11.57 -10.20
N GLY A 267 -9.56 12.28 -9.80
CA GLY A 267 -9.49 13.69 -9.42
C GLY A 267 -9.02 14.58 -10.57
N VAL A 268 -8.27 15.63 -10.23
CA VAL A 268 -7.58 16.48 -11.20
C VAL A 268 -6.15 15.96 -11.35
N ASN A 269 -5.86 15.31 -12.49
CA ASN A 269 -4.50 14.95 -12.86
C ASN A 269 -4.02 15.93 -13.94
N PRO A 270 -3.01 16.79 -13.67
CA PRO A 270 -2.52 17.78 -14.64
C PRO A 270 -2.04 17.20 -15.97
N LEU A 271 -1.53 15.96 -15.96
CA LEU A 271 -1.03 15.28 -17.16
C LEU A 271 -2.16 14.78 -18.08
N LEU A 272 -3.40 14.71 -17.58
CA LEU A 272 -4.57 14.32 -18.37
C LEU A 272 -5.29 15.52 -19.00
N GLN A 273 -4.85 16.76 -18.77
CA GLN A 273 -5.65 17.96 -19.09
C GLN A 273 -5.48 18.47 -20.53
N PHE A 274 -4.43 18.05 -21.22
CA PHE A 274 -4.03 18.61 -22.52
C PHE A 274 -4.22 17.59 -23.64
N GLY A 275 -4.50 18.10 -24.85
CA GLY A 275 -4.78 17.29 -26.03
C GLY A 275 -6.23 17.41 -26.51
N LEU A 276 -6.58 16.57 -27.47
CA LEU A 276 -7.94 16.48 -28.02
C LEU A 276 -8.83 15.68 -27.06
N GLU A 277 -10.14 15.90 -27.12
CA GLU A 277 -11.13 15.16 -26.33
C GLU A 277 -10.98 13.64 -26.53
N GLU A 278 -10.72 13.20 -27.77
CA GLU A 278 -10.48 11.79 -28.11
C GLU A 278 -9.22 11.24 -27.45
N THR A 279 -8.12 12.01 -27.42
CA THR A 279 -6.88 11.61 -26.74
C THR A 279 -7.14 11.42 -25.24
N ARG A 280 -7.80 12.38 -24.61
CA ARG A 280 -8.12 12.31 -23.18
C ARG A 280 -9.05 11.13 -22.85
N ARG A 281 -10.05 10.86 -23.70
CA ARG A 281 -10.90 9.66 -23.61
C ARG A 281 -10.07 8.39 -23.67
N GLN A 282 -9.18 8.27 -24.66
CA GLN A 282 -8.31 7.10 -24.83
C GLN A 282 -7.40 6.88 -23.61
N LEU A 283 -6.81 7.96 -23.05
CA LEU A 283 -5.99 7.89 -21.84
C LEU A 283 -6.80 7.31 -20.67
N CYS A 284 -8.02 7.82 -20.44
CA CYS A 284 -8.88 7.37 -19.34
C CYS A 284 -9.39 5.94 -19.54
N GLU A 285 -9.77 5.56 -20.76
CA GLU A 285 -10.18 4.19 -21.10
C GLU A 285 -9.04 3.19 -20.91
N ASN A 286 -7.80 3.57 -21.24
CA ASN A 286 -6.62 2.73 -20.98
C ASN A 286 -6.40 2.50 -19.48
N ILE A 287 -6.53 3.54 -18.65
CA ILE A 287 -6.44 3.43 -17.19
C ILE A 287 -7.55 2.52 -16.64
N LEU A 288 -8.79 2.67 -17.14
CA LEU A 288 -9.91 1.81 -16.78
C LEU A 288 -9.65 0.34 -17.14
N ASN A 289 -9.13 0.08 -18.34
CA ASN A 289 -8.83 -1.27 -18.80
C ASN A 289 -7.77 -1.95 -17.92
N ASP A 290 -6.74 -1.23 -17.49
CA ASP A 290 -5.74 -1.75 -16.55
C ASP A 290 -6.35 -2.10 -15.18
N LEU A 291 -7.20 -1.22 -14.66
CA LEU A 291 -7.86 -1.42 -13.37
C LEU A 291 -8.87 -2.58 -13.38
N ALA A 292 -9.61 -2.73 -14.49
CA ALA A 292 -10.65 -3.74 -14.66
C ALA A 292 -10.12 -5.19 -14.69
N VAL A 293 -8.80 -5.38 -14.80
CA VAL A 293 -8.16 -6.72 -14.73
C VAL A 293 -8.29 -7.34 -13.33
N VAL A 294 -8.48 -6.52 -12.29
CA VAL A 294 -8.45 -6.97 -10.89
C VAL A 294 -9.84 -6.92 -10.25
N ASN A 295 -10.23 -8.08 -9.70
CA ASN A 295 -11.38 -8.24 -8.82
C ASN A 295 -10.87 -8.80 -7.50
N TYR A 296 -11.23 -8.18 -6.39
CA TYR A 296 -10.77 -8.60 -5.06
C TYR A 296 -11.87 -8.55 -4.03
N VAL A 297 -11.68 -9.26 -2.93
CA VAL A 297 -12.49 -9.11 -1.72
C VAL A 297 -11.55 -8.55 -0.67
N PRO A 298 -11.83 -7.38 -0.08
CA PRO A 298 -11.04 -6.87 1.03
C PRO A 298 -10.98 -7.90 2.16
N PHE A 299 -9.79 -8.17 2.68
CA PHE A 299 -9.58 -9.14 3.75
C PHE A 299 -8.38 -8.75 4.62
N ASP A 300 -8.42 -9.13 5.90
CA ASP A 300 -7.27 -9.09 6.79
C ASP A 300 -6.87 -10.53 7.12
N SER A 301 -5.60 -10.88 7.09
CA SER A 301 -5.17 -12.23 7.46
C SER A 301 -3.76 -12.27 8.03
N ASP A 302 -3.62 -12.91 9.20
CA ASP A 302 -2.33 -13.31 9.73
C ASP A 302 -1.97 -14.69 9.17
N THR A 303 -0.83 -14.79 8.49
CA THR A 303 -0.37 -16.02 7.85
C THR A 303 1.06 -16.35 8.24
N ILE A 304 1.53 -17.54 7.88
CA ILE A 304 2.93 -17.88 8.00
C ILE A 304 3.73 -16.94 7.06
N GLY A 305 4.59 -16.10 7.63
CA GLY A 305 5.29 -15.08 6.85
C GLY A 305 6.18 -15.71 5.77
N ASN A 306 6.18 -15.16 4.56
CA ASN A 306 7.13 -15.52 3.52
C ASN A 306 7.94 -14.27 3.14
N PRO A 307 9.20 -14.14 3.60
CA PRO A 307 10.04 -12.97 3.32
C PRO A 307 10.35 -12.71 1.84
N ALA A 308 10.04 -13.65 0.94
CA ALA A 308 10.15 -13.44 -0.50
C ALA A 308 8.95 -12.67 -1.11
N LEU A 309 7.84 -12.53 -0.37
CA LEU A 309 6.70 -11.74 -0.83
C LEU A 309 7.02 -10.25 -0.81
N ASP A 310 6.56 -9.54 -1.83
CA ASP A 310 6.60 -8.09 -1.94
C ASP A 310 5.18 -7.50 -1.98
N VAL A 311 5.09 -6.18 -1.78
CA VAL A 311 3.83 -5.45 -2.01
C VAL A 311 3.29 -5.76 -3.40
N LEU A 312 1.98 -5.98 -3.48
CA LEU A 312 1.21 -6.35 -4.68
C LEU A 312 1.31 -7.81 -5.12
N ASP A 313 2.05 -8.67 -4.42
CA ASP A 313 2.07 -10.08 -4.74
C ASP A 313 0.69 -10.72 -4.57
N TYR A 314 0.13 -11.21 -5.69
CA TYR A 314 -1.16 -11.88 -5.67
C TYR A 314 -1.02 -13.30 -5.11
N ILE A 315 -1.62 -13.52 -3.94
CA ILE A 315 -1.64 -14.82 -3.27
C ILE A 315 -3.03 -15.45 -3.36
N THR A 316 -3.08 -16.76 -3.62
CA THR A 316 -4.32 -17.53 -3.68
C THR A 316 -4.51 -18.39 -2.42
N GLY A 317 -5.68 -19.02 -2.28
CA GLY A 317 -5.97 -19.94 -1.16
C GLY A 317 -6.47 -19.27 0.13
N VAL A 318 -6.32 -17.95 0.26
CA VAL A 318 -6.94 -17.17 1.35
C VAL A 318 -8.47 -17.15 1.15
N MET A 319 -8.91 -16.85 -0.08
CA MET A 319 -10.32 -16.78 -0.50
C MET A 319 -11.03 -18.15 -0.66
N CYS A 320 -10.31 -19.27 -0.81
CA CYS A 320 -10.98 -20.59 -0.91
C CYS A 320 -11.79 -20.93 0.37
N ALA A 321 -11.51 -20.28 1.50
CA ALA A 321 -12.34 -20.40 2.71
C ALA A 321 -13.74 -19.75 2.57
N VAL A 322 -13.89 -18.74 1.70
CA VAL A 322 -15.16 -18.07 1.38
C VAL A 322 -15.99 -18.94 0.42
N ALA A 323 -15.34 -19.57 -0.57
CA ALA A 323 -16.01 -20.52 -1.47
C ALA A 323 -16.48 -21.80 -0.75
N ASP A 324 -15.69 -22.31 0.21
CA ASP A 324 -16.01 -23.55 0.94
C ASP A 324 -17.06 -23.38 2.06
N LYS A 325 -17.54 -22.16 2.33
CA LYS A 325 -18.61 -21.92 3.30
C LYS A 325 -19.60 -20.86 2.83
N LYS A 326 -20.66 -21.34 2.17
CA LYS A 326 -22.04 -20.82 2.27
C LYS A 326 -22.10 -19.33 2.63
N LEU A 327 -22.00 -18.47 1.62
CA LEU A 327 -22.60 -17.13 1.69
C LEU A 327 -24.12 -17.33 1.83
N SER A 328 -24.56 -17.60 3.06
CA SER A 328 -25.96 -17.62 3.43
C SER A 328 -26.41 -16.17 3.47
N SER A 329 -26.89 -15.69 2.32
CA SER A 329 -27.59 -14.42 2.14
C SER A 329 -28.69 -14.18 3.19
N ALA A 330 -29.15 -15.22 3.89
CA ALA A 330 -30.09 -15.13 5.00
C ALA A 330 -29.51 -14.51 6.29
N VAL A 331 -28.21 -14.65 6.58
CA VAL A 331 -27.61 -14.10 7.82
C VAL A 331 -27.31 -12.60 7.65
N GLY A 332 -26.78 -12.20 6.49
CA GLY A 332 -26.56 -10.79 6.14
C GLY A 332 -27.87 -10.00 6.08
N PHE A 333 -28.92 -10.56 5.46
CA PHE A 333 -30.27 -9.98 5.46
C PHE A 333 -30.83 -9.79 6.87
N LYS A 334 -30.64 -10.77 7.76
CA LYS A 334 -31.12 -10.68 9.16
C LYS A 334 -30.36 -9.61 9.96
N GLY A 335 -29.07 -9.41 9.67
CA GLY A 335 -28.26 -8.33 10.25
C GLY A 335 -28.72 -6.95 9.81
N ILE A 336 -28.97 -6.77 8.50
CA ILE A 336 -29.47 -5.52 7.93
C ILE A 336 -30.89 -5.21 8.45
N CYS A 337 -31.81 -6.18 8.41
CA CYS A 337 -33.16 -6.01 8.96
C CYS A 337 -33.14 -5.64 10.46
N ARG A 338 -32.23 -6.21 11.25
CA ARG A 338 -32.09 -5.87 12.67
C ARG A 338 -31.60 -4.44 12.87
N LYS A 339 -30.64 -3.96 12.06
CA LYS A 339 -30.18 -2.56 12.10
C LYS A 339 -31.30 -1.60 11.70
N VAL A 340 -32.02 -1.87 10.62
CA VAL A 340 -33.15 -1.04 10.16
C VAL A 340 -34.26 -0.96 11.22
N LEU A 341 -34.62 -2.08 11.87
CA LEU A 341 -35.59 -2.10 12.96
C LEU A 341 -35.13 -1.29 14.19
N ILE A 342 -33.84 -1.38 14.55
CA ILE A 342 -33.28 -0.58 15.65
C ILE A 342 -33.36 0.91 15.30
N PHE A 343 -32.95 1.31 14.10
CA PHE A 343 -33.02 2.72 13.68
C PHE A 343 -34.46 3.23 13.59
N ALA A 344 -35.41 2.42 13.11
CA ALA A 344 -36.83 2.78 13.13
C ALA A 344 -37.36 2.96 14.55
N LEU A 345 -37.03 2.07 15.49
CA LEU A 345 -37.44 2.19 16.89
C LEU A 345 -36.80 3.40 17.58
N VAL A 346 -35.53 3.69 17.29
CA VAL A 346 -34.84 4.89 17.80
C VAL A 346 -35.47 6.17 17.22
N GLY A 347 -35.83 6.17 15.94
CA GLY A 347 -36.54 7.28 15.28
C GLY A 347 -37.92 7.52 15.87
N ILE A 348 -38.70 6.46 16.12
CA ILE A 348 -40.00 6.56 16.79
C ILE A 348 -39.83 7.09 18.22
N GLY A 349 -38.85 6.59 18.97
CA GLY A 349 -38.56 7.10 20.32
C GLY A 349 -38.24 8.58 20.32
N HIS A 350 -37.48 9.06 19.32
CA HIS A 350 -37.15 10.47 19.18
C HIS A 350 -38.37 11.33 18.82
N LEU A 351 -39.25 10.84 17.92
CA LEU A 351 -40.49 11.52 17.57
C LEU A 351 -41.45 11.61 18.75
N LEU A 352 -41.56 10.56 19.57
CA LEU A 352 -42.38 10.56 20.79
C LEU A 352 -41.83 11.53 21.85
N ASP A 353 -40.51 11.52 22.11
CA ASP A 353 -39.87 12.46 23.04
C ASP A 353 -40.13 13.92 22.63
N THR A 354 -40.02 14.23 21.33
CA THR A 354 -40.16 15.60 20.80
C THR A 354 -41.60 16.09 20.67
N HIS A 355 -42.53 15.23 20.24
CA HIS A 355 -43.91 15.67 19.91
C HIS A 355 -44.94 15.38 21.02
N ILE A 356 -44.65 14.47 21.96
CA ILE A 356 -45.58 14.11 23.03
C ILE A 356 -45.12 14.63 24.39
N PHE A 357 -43.83 14.47 24.72
CA PHE A 357 -43.33 14.77 26.06
C PHE A 357 -42.65 16.15 26.20
N GLY A 358 -42.42 16.85 25.08
CA GLY A 358 -41.94 18.24 25.08
C GLY A 358 -40.50 18.44 25.57
N GLU A 359 -39.79 17.37 25.95
CA GLU A 359 -38.40 17.38 26.39
C GLU A 359 -37.63 16.18 25.80
N ALA A 360 -36.44 16.43 25.27
CA ALA A 360 -35.60 15.39 24.68
C ALA A 360 -34.99 14.49 25.77
N GLY A 361 -35.17 13.16 25.66
CA GLY A 361 -34.40 12.17 26.44
C GLY A 361 -35.11 11.55 27.65
N VAL A 362 -36.42 11.78 27.85
CA VAL A 362 -37.20 11.22 28.97
C VAL A 362 -37.18 9.69 28.98
N LEU A 363 -37.19 9.05 27.80
CA LEU A 363 -37.16 7.59 27.68
C LEU A 363 -35.75 6.97 27.81
N ARG A 364 -34.68 7.77 27.78
CA ARG A 364 -33.29 7.28 27.85
C ARG A 364 -32.74 7.11 29.28
N THR A 365 -33.39 7.65 30.31
CA THR A 365 -32.81 7.82 31.66
C THR A 365 -33.43 6.99 32.80
N ARG A 366 -34.00 5.80 32.53
CA ARG A 366 -34.40 4.87 33.61
C ARG A 366 -33.70 3.50 33.53
N ARG A 367 -32.47 3.43 34.06
CA ARG A 367 -31.90 2.24 34.72
C ARG A 367 -30.58 2.58 35.43
N HIS A 368 -30.64 2.91 36.72
CA HIS A 368 -29.78 2.38 37.81
C HIS A 368 -30.00 3.19 39.10
N HIS A 369 -31.03 2.84 39.87
CA HIS A 369 -31.03 3.08 41.31
C HIS A 369 -31.59 1.85 42.02
N LYS A 370 -30.73 0.84 42.22
CA LYS A 370 -31.00 -0.23 43.18
C LYS A 370 -30.51 0.28 44.54
N LYS A 371 -31.45 0.79 45.33
CA LYS A 371 -31.26 1.10 46.76
C LYS A 371 -30.65 -0.13 47.46
N ARG A 372 -29.51 0.04 48.12
CA ARG A 372 -29.09 -0.77 49.26
C ARG A 372 -29.18 0.12 50.50
N HIS A 373 -30.16 -0.15 51.37
CA HIS A 373 -30.05 0.05 52.81
C HIS A 373 -31.18 -0.67 53.55
N ASN A 374 -30.84 -1.10 54.78
CA ASN A 374 -31.59 -1.79 55.84
C ASN A 374 -31.62 -3.32 55.69
N GLN A 375 -31.16 -4.12 56.66
CA GLN A 375 -30.86 -3.94 58.08
C GLN A 375 -29.69 -4.85 58.49
#